data_AF-A0A0S8HBV3-F1
#
_entry.id   AF-A0A0S8HBV3-F1
#
_cell.length_a   1.000
_cell.length_b   1.000
_cell.length_c   1.000
_cell.angle_alpha   90.00
_cell.angle_beta   90.00
_cell.angle_gamma   90.00
#
_symmetry.space_group_name_H-M   'P 1'
#
loop_
_entity.id
_entity.type
_entity.pdbx_description
1 polymer ?
#
loop_
_entity_poly.entity_id
_entity_poly.type
_entity_poly.pdbx_seq_one_letter_code
_entity_poly.pdbx_strand_id
1 'polypeptide(L)'
;MKRKIVNRTKMVRGIIFQLHFTMQAQSETISIESGSVQLDEVNFQIDPRFELYNIVGLLIQDWPFSNGFDIRYKKEAQAYFSKYTSHPTVTNFKTFWMKSFNSIDAPVEFLLECENTMIPKIPFNDIRDTLAESLHQFMVDSEFESFFRSQSGFYETILLTIKYNFSDFEERSRIADYYGYELNSYTCILNILGRGNFGVRISQNNNYDSYICLQPTDVTGSMPVWENSSRMYNLIWHELSHAYINPLVDKYADIVDTYSYLYEPIQSSMSAQAYQSWNTAVKEHMVRAVSTRLAAQKYGEDAAYLNHQRKEIGGRFIYIFNILEELEEYEKQDVDFISYFPEILNSFNNIDTFDIDPLNQIVSKIREPKINAIPLLNSYPEYDEIAIVYPTNIPEKELEKNCLKALRTSG
;
A
#
# COMPACT_ATOMS: atom_id res chain seq x y z
N MET A 1 -8.64 74.73 61.81
CA MET A 1 -10.09 74.60 61.57
C MET A 1 -10.29 74.32 60.08
N LYS A 2 -10.94 73.18 59.74
CA LYS A 2 -11.31 72.65 58.40
C LYS A 2 -10.12 72.26 57.50
N ARG A 3 -10.08 71.20 56.69
CA ARG A 3 -10.86 69.97 56.34
C ARG A 3 -9.84 69.21 55.43
N LYS A 4 -9.71 67.89 55.36
CA LYS A 4 -10.59 66.94 54.67
C LYS A 4 -9.94 65.53 54.70
N ILE A 5 -10.81 64.53 54.81
CA ILE A 5 -10.62 63.06 54.81
C ILE A 5 -10.38 62.64 53.32
N VAL A 6 -9.72 61.52 52.93
CA VAL A 6 -10.07 60.08 53.05
C VAL A 6 -8.77 59.26 52.73
N ASN A 7 -8.22 58.45 53.64
CA ASN A 7 -8.46 57.01 53.93
C ASN A 7 -8.37 56.08 52.71
N ARG A 8 -7.79 54.87 52.77
CA ARG A 8 -6.83 54.21 53.67
C ARG A 8 -6.42 52.93 52.94
N THR A 9 -5.13 52.70 52.80
CA THR A 9 -4.53 51.44 52.37
C THR A 9 -4.74 50.36 53.45
N LYS A 10 -5.07 49.12 53.05
CA LYS A 10 -4.50 47.89 53.65
C LYS A 10 -4.95 46.63 52.88
N MET A 11 -3.95 45.93 52.34
CA MET A 11 -3.99 44.50 52.04
C MET A 11 -4.38 43.70 53.31
N VAL A 12 -5.08 42.57 53.15
CA VAL A 12 -4.60 41.21 53.49
C VAL A 12 -5.41 40.18 52.69
N ARG A 13 -4.69 39.15 52.25
CA ARG A 13 -5.02 37.95 51.45
C ARG A 13 -6.28 37.18 51.85
N GLY A 14 -6.91 36.53 50.86
CA GLY A 14 -7.78 35.37 51.07
C GLY A 14 -8.60 34.91 49.85
N ILE A 15 -8.01 34.03 49.02
CA ILE A 15 -8.63 32.81 48.44
C ILE A 15 -9.60 32.93 47.23
N ILE A 16 -9.22 32.14 46.19
CA ILE A 16 -9.92 31.60 45.01
C ILE A 16 -10.32 32.60 43.92
N PHE A 17 -9.49 32.66 42.86
CA PHE A 17 -9.90 33.04 41.52
C PHE A 17 -9.92 31.79 40.64
N GLN A 18 -11.11 31.45 40.12
CA GLN A 18 -11.25 30.72 38.87
C GLN A 18 -10.60 31.55 37.77
N LEU A 19 -9.43 31.13 37.30
CA LEU A 19 -8.83 31.66 36.09
C LEU A 19 -9.32 30.82 34.91
N HIS A 20 -10.31 31.34 34.20
CA HIS A 20 -10.49 31.04 32.79
C HIS A 20 -9.22 31.50 32.07
N PHE A 21 -8.35 30.55 31.72
CA PHE A 21 -7.34 30.79 30.70
C PHE A 21 -8.01 30.60 29.35
N THR A 22 -8.43 31.70 28.74
CA THR A 22 -8.49 31.81 27.29
C THR A 22 -7.06 31.65 26.77
N MET A 23 -6.68 30.43 26.38
CA MET A 23 -5.58 30.26 25.43
C MET A 23 -6.10 30.72 24.07
N GLN A 24 -5.87 31.99 23.74
CA GLN A 24 -5.59 32.32 22.35
C GLN A 24 -4.22 31.73 22.05
N ALA A 25 -4.19 30.44 21.71
CA ALA A 25 -3.13 29.93 20.86
C ALA A 25 -3.30 30.64 19.53
N GLN A 26 -2.36 31.52 19.18
CA GLN A 26 -2.11 31.79 17.78
C GLN A 26 -1.76 30.42 17.17
N SER A 27 -2.70 29.82 16.44
CA SER A 27 -2.36 28.70 15.58
C SER A 27 -1.47 29.27 14.48
N GLU A 28 -0.16 29.19 14.67
CA GLU A 28 0.72 29.06 13.51
C GLU A 28 0.14 27.91 12.70
N THR A 29 -0.34 28.23 11.50
CA THR A 29 -1.03 27.27 10.66
C THR A 29 0.01 26.25 10.22
N ILE A 30 0.00 25.06 10.85
CA ILE A 30 0.83 23.93 10.44
C ILE A 30 0.56 23.67 8.97
N SER A 31 1.58 23.83 8.12
CA SER A 31 1.47 23.66 6.67
C SER A 31 2.47 22.60 6.23
N ILE A 32 2.06 21.34 6.30
CA ILE A 32 2.91 20.23 5.88
C ILE A 32 2.60 19.91 4.41
N GLU A 33 3.57 20.17 3.54
CA GLU A 33 3.48 19.82 2.13
C GLU A 33 4.03 18.42 1.88
N SER A 34 3.30 17.62 1.10
CA SER A 34 3.76 16.31 0.63
C SER A 34 4.76 16.50 -0.51
N GLY A 35 5.90 15.81 -0.46
CA GLY A 35 6.79 15.71 -1.61
C GLY A 35 6.24 14.68 -2.61
N SER A 36 6.23 15.01 -3.90
CA SER A 36 5.78 14.08 -4.93
C SER A 36 6.49 14.21 -6.28
N VAL A 37 6.37 13.16 -7.10
CA VAL A 37 6.74 13.15 -8.53
C VAL A 37 5.61 12.53 -9.32
N GLN A 38 5.38 13.02 -10.54
CA GLN A 38 4.34 12.50 -11.42
C GLN A 38 4.95 11.67 -12.56
N LEU A 39 4.37 10.48 -12.80
CA LEU A 39 4.70 9.57 -13.91
C LEU A 39 3.39 9.05 -14.50
N ASP A 40 3.17 9.21 -15.80
CA ASP A 40 1.90 8.84 -16.48
C ASP A 40 0.64 9.33 -15.73
N GLU A 41 0.67 10.58 -15.26
CA GLU A 41 -0.40 11.20 -14.46
C GLU A 41 -0.65 10.56 -13.07
N VAL A 42 0.12 9.54 -12.69
CA VAL A 42 0.14 9.00 -11.32
C VAL A 42 1.05 9.84 -10.44
N ASN A 43 0.51 10.33 -9.32
CA ASN A 43 1.27 11.07 -8.33
C ASN A 43 1.92 10.11 -7.32
N PHE A 44 3.23 9.88 -7.42
CA PHE A 44 3.99 9.14 -6.41
C PHE A 44 4.38 10.10 -5.28
N GLN A 45 3.89 9.89 -4.07
CA GLN A 45 4.02 10.86 -2.99
C GLN A 45 4.44 10.25 -1.65
N ILE A 46 5.10 11.08 -0.86
CA ILE A 46 5.37 10.82 0.56
C ILE A 46 4.35 11.63 1.35
N ASP A 47 3.46 10.92 2.03
CA ASP A 47 2.30 11.51 2.69
C ASP A 47 2.55 11.66 4.21
N PRO A 48 2.47 12.88 4.77
CA PRO A 48 2.78 13.10 6.18
C PRO A 48 1.82 12.39 7.12
N ARG A 49 0.58 12.11 6.70
CA ARG A 49 -0.43 11.39 7.51
C ARG A 49 0.01 9.94 7.73
N PHE A 50 0.52 9.31 6.67
CA PHE A 50 1.05 7.94 6.71
C PHE A 50 2.35 7.88 7.51
N GLU A 51 3.24 8.86 7.34
CA GLU A 51 4.49 8.90 8.10
C GLU A 51 4.26 9.10 9.60
N LEU A 52 3.35 10.01 9.99
CA LEU A 52 2.94 10.18 11.38
C LEU A 52 2.37 8.89 11.96
N TYR A 53 1.40 8.28 11.26
CA TYR A 53 0.75 7.04 11.68
C TYR A 53 1.76 5.92 11.90
N ASN A 54 2.69 5.73 10.96
CA ASN A 54 3.72 4.72 11.06
C ASN A 54 4.73 5.02 12.18
N ILE A 55 5.11 6.29 12.38
CA ILE A 55 6.01 6.71 13.46
C ILE A 55 5.39 6.43 14.84
N VAL A 56 4.10 6.73 15.03
CA VAL A 56 3.40 6.36 16.27
C VAL A 56 3.42 4.84 16.45
N GLY A 57 3.18 4.08 15.38
CA GLY A 57 3.32 2.63 15.36
C GLY A 57 4.72 2.12 15.76
N LEU A 58 5.79 2.78 15.29
CA LEU A 58 7.17 2.42 15.62
C LEU A 58 7.51 2.56 17.11
N LEU A 59 6.80 3.42 17.84
CA LEU A 59 7.01 3.62 19.29
C LEU A 59 6.31 2.56 20.13
N ILE A 60 5.46 1.73 19.51
CA ILE A 60 4.68 0.72 20.20
C ILE A 60 5.39 -0.63 20.06
N GLN A 61 5.66 -1.25 21.20
CA GLN A 61 6.24 -2.59 21.24
C GLN A 61 5.36 -3.59 20.47
N ASP A 62 6.00 -4.41 19.64
CA ASP A 62 5.36 -5.47 18.84
C ASP A 62 4.21 -4.97 17.95
N TRP A 63 4.35 -3.78 17.36
CA TRP A 63 3.39 -3.28 16.38
C TRP A 63 3.50 -4.07 15.05
N PRO A 64 2.45 -4.80 14.62
CA PRO A 64 2.55 -5.75 13.51
C PRO A 64 2.54 -5.10 12.12
N PHE A 65 2.25 -3.81 12.04
CA PHE A 65 2.11 -3.04 10.80
C PHE A 65 3.33 -2.17 10.49
N SER A 66 4.43 -2.31 11.25
CA SER A 66 5.74 -1.75 10.89
C SER A 66 6.51 -2.76 10.04
N ASN A 67 7.14 -2.32 8.94
CA ASN A 67 7.97 -3.22 8.15
C ASN A 67 9.30 -3.55 8.86
N GLY A 68 9.93 -4.63 8.41
CA GLY A 68 11.17 -5.17 9.00
C GLY A 68 12.46 -4.51 8.50
N PHE A 69 12.37 -3.52 7.59
CA PHE A 69 13.55 -2.95 6.95
C PHE A 69 14.42 -2.14 7.91
N ASP A 70 15.74 -2.28 7.76
CA ASP A 70 16.73 -1.54 8.53
C ASP A 70 17.26 -0.33 7.73
N ILE A 71 16.48 0.74 7.71
CA ILE A 71 16.82 1.98 6.98
C ILE A 71 17.24 3.09 7.95
N ARG A 72 18.08 4.02 7.47
CA ARG A 72 18.58 5.16 8.26
C ARG A 72 17.44 5.97 8.86
N TYR A 73 16.42 6.26 8.05
CA TYR A 73 15.25 7.04 8.45
C TYR A 73 14.50 6.43 9.64
N LYS A 74 14.35 5.09 9.68
CA LYS A 74 13.71 4.40 10.81
C LYS A 74 14.48 4.60 12.12
N LYS A 75 15.82 4.53 12.07
CA LYS A 75 16.68 4.78 13.24
C LYS A 75 16.58 6.23 13.70
N GLU A 76 16.58 7.18 12.77
CA GLU A 76 16.44 8.61 13.08
C GLU A 76 15.08 8.95 13.69
N ALA A 77 13.99 8.41 13.12
CA ALA A 77 12.65 8.55 13.68
C ALA A 77 12.58 7.95 15.09
N GLN A 78 13.05 6.72 15.29
CA GLN A 78 13.09 6.10 16.62
C GLN A 78 13.89 6.94 17.62
N ALA A 79 15.06 7.45 17.22
CA ALA A 79 15.89 8.26 18.09
C ALA A 79 15.19 9.58 18.48
N TYR A 80 14.61 10.28 17.50
CA TYR A 80 13.93 11.56 17.70
C TYR A 80 12.70 11.42 18.60
N PHE A 81 11.87 10.40 18.35
CA PHE A 81 10.58 10.23 19.02
C PHE A 81 10.62 9.36 20.28
N SER A 82 11.77 8.78 20.65
CA SER A 82 11.90 7.86 21.80
C SER A 82 11.44 8.46 23.14
N LYS A 83 11.59 9.78 23.32
CA LYS A 83 11.10 10.52 24.49
C LYS A 83 9.57 10.56 24.61
N TYR A 84 8.83 10.21 23.56
CA TYR A 84 7.36 10.22 23.52
C TYR A 84 6.73 8.83 23.68
N THR A 85 7.49 7.80 24.04
CA THR A 85 6.96 6.45 24.26
C THR A 85 5.86 6.39 25.34
N SER A 86 5.88 7.31 26.31
CA SER A 86 4.84 7.45 27.34
C SER A 86 3.74 8.45 26.98
N HIS A 87 3.73 8.99 25.75
CA HIS A 87 2.71 9.94 25.30
C HIS A 87 1.33 9.26 25.25
N PRO A 88 0.23 9.93 25.68
CA PRO A 88 -1.11 9.33 25.71
C PRO A 88 -1.54 8.69 24.38
N THR A 89 -1.22 9.33 23.25
CA THR A 89 -1.45 8.78 21.90
C THR A 89 -0.78 7.44 21.72
N VAL A 90 0.52 7.31 22.03
CA VAL A 90 1.28 6.05 21.87
C VAL A 90 0.72 4.97 22.79
N THR A 91 0.46 5.31 24.06
CA THR A 91 -0.03 4.32 25.04
C THR A 91 -1.41 3.78 24.72
N ASN A 92 -2.29 4.60 24.11
CA ASN A 92 -3.67 4.22 23.81
C ASN A 92 -3.89 3.81 22.34
N PHE A 93 -2.88 3.95 21.48
CA PHE A 93 -3.02 3.76 20.04
C PHE A 93 -3.58 2.39 19.65
N LYS A 94 -3.07 1.31 20.25
CA LYS A 94 -3.58 -0.06 20.03
C LYS A 94 -5.08 -0.15 20.32
N THR A 95 -5.54 0.48 21.41
CA THR A 95 -6.97 0.48 21.79
C THR A 95 -7.80 1.31 20.82
N PHE A 96 -7.33 2.49 20.42
CA PHE A 96 -8.03 3.30 19.43
C PHE A 96 -8.12 2.59 18.09
N TRP A 97 -7.02 1.98 17.64
CA TRP A 97 -6.96 1.22 16.39
C TRP A 97 -7.99 0.07 16.38
N MET A 98 -7.99 -0.79 17.41
CA MET A 98 -8.91 -1.94 17.48
C MET A 98 -10.39 -1.54 17.57
N LYS A 99 -10.69 -0.34 18.10
CA LYS A 99 -12.06 0.17 18.16
C LYS A 99 -12.48 0.87 16.86
N SER A 100 -11.51 1.39 16.11
CA SER A 100 -11.75 2.18 14.90
C SER A 100 -11.90 1.32 13.66
N PHE A 101 -11.20 0.17 13.61
CA PHE A 101 -11.02 -0.59 12.37
C PHE A 101 -11.37 -2.06 12.55
N ASN A 102 -12.15 -2.59 11.60
CA ASN A 102 -12.53 -4.01 11.53
C ASN A 102 -11.74 -4.78 10.46
N SER A 103 -10.84 -4.10 9.73
CA SER A 103 -9.99 -4.65 8.70
C SER A 103 -8.62 -3.96 8.69
N ILE A 104 -7.64 -4.58 8.05
CA ILE A 104 -6.25 -4.11 8.05
C ILE A 104 -6.02 -2.91 7.11
N ASP A 105 -6.88 -2.72 6.13
CA ASP A 105 -6.84 -1.72 5.07
C ASP A 105 -7.61 -0.44 5.42
N ALA A 106 -8.60 -0.52 6.32
CA ALA A 106 -9.41 0.62 6.78
C ALA A 106 -8.61 1.84 7.30
N PRO A 107 -7.41 1.71 7.91
CA PRO A 107 -6.59 2.85 8.27
C PRO A 107 -6.20 3.74 7.08
N VAL A 108 -6.05 3.18 5.87
CA VAL A 108 -5.66 3.95 4.68
C VAL A 108 -6.74 4.96 4.32
N GLU A 109 -8.01 4.54 4.28
CA GLU A 109 -9.15 5.42 4.03
C GLU A 109 -9.26 6.50 5.11
N PHE A 110 -9.15 6.11 6.40
CA PHE A 110 -9.15 7.04 7.52
C PHE A 110 -8.09 8.15 7.39
N LEU A 111 -6.86 7.80 7.00
CA LEU A 111 -5.81 8.78 6.78
C LEU A 111 -6.16 9.70 5.59
N LEU A 112 -6.67 9.14 4.50
CA LEU A 112 -7.03 9.90 3.30
C LEU A 112 -8.19 10.88 3.52
N GLU A 113 -9.11 10.57 4.43
CA GLU A 113 -10.23 11.41 4.84
C GLU A 113 -9.85 12.51 5.86
N CYS A 114 -8.61 12.51 6.34
CA CYS A 114 -8.03 13.60 7.13
C CYS A 114 -7.29 14.62 6.25
N GLU A 115 -7.21 15.87 6.70
CA GLU A 115 -6.21 16.83 6.24
C GLU A 115 -4.79 16.39 6.64
N ASN A 116 -3.75 17.02 6.06
CA ASN A 116 -2.35 16.71 6.39
C ASN A 116 -2.00 16.90 7.87
N THR A 117 -2.80 17.69 8.59
CA THR A 117 -2.70 17.93 10.04
C THR A 117 -3.41 16.87 10.88
N MET A 118 -3.96 15.80 10.28
CA MET A 118 -4.82 14.80 10.93
C MET A 118 -6.19 15.32 11.40
N ILE A 119 -6.60 16.51 10.99
CA ILE A 119 -7.96 17.00 11.23
C ILE A 119 -8.89 16.33 10.21
N PRO A 120 -10.00 15.67 10.61
CA PRO A 120 -10.95 15.09 9.66
C PRO A 120 -11.52 16.14 8.71
N LYS A 121 -11.55 15.85 7.40
CA LYS A 121 -12.19 16.74 6.40
C LYS A 121 -13.69 16.87 6.66
N ILE A 122 -14.29 15.76 7.11
CA ILE A 122 -15.66 15.66 7.60
C ILE A 122 -15.58 14.82 8.88
N PRO A 123 -16.27 15.20 9.98
CA PRO A 123 -16.29 14.39 11.20
C PRO A 123 -16.79 12.97 10.96
N PHE A 124 -16.09 11.98 11.50
CA PHE A 124 -16.48 10.57 11.40
C PHE A 124 -17.70 10.24 12.27
N ASN A 125 -17.91 11.02 13.34
CA ASN A 125 -18.94 10.84 14.37
C ASN A 125 -18.84 9.50 15.12
N ASP A 126 -17.61 9.00 15.29
CA ASP A 126 -17.30 7.82 16.10
C ASP A 126 -15.88 7.90 16.71
N ILE A 127 -15.34 6.77 17.17
CA ILE A 127 -14.02 6.70 17.81
C ILE A 127 -12.86 7.17 16.91
N ARG A 128 -13.05 7.20 15.58
CA ARG A 128 -12.07 7.71 14.62
C ARG A 128 -11.81 9.20 14.81
N ASP A 129 -12.79 9.99 15.25
CA ASP A 129 -12.56 11.40 15.58
C ASP A 129 -11.57 11.53 16.76
N THR A 130 -11.74 10.71 17.81
CA THR A 130 -10.79 10.67 18.94
C THR A 130 -9.40 10.19 18.52
N LEU A 131 -9.33 9.22 17.60
CA LEU A 131 -8.04 8.78 17.04
C LEU A 131 -7.36 9.90 16.25
N ALA A 132 -8.11 10.61 15.40
CA ALA A 132 -7.63 11.74 14.62
C ALA A 132 -7.13 12.88 15.52
N GLU A 133 -7.91 13.27 16.52
CA GLU A 133 -7.52 14.24 17.55
C GLU A 133 -6.26 13.81 18.30
N SER A 134 -6.16 12.54 18.68
CA SER A 134 -4.99 12.00 19.38
C SER A 134 -3.73 12.02 18.50
N LEU A 135 -3.85 11.74 17.20
CA LEU A 135 -2.75 11.83 16.25
C LEU A 135 -2.34 13.28 15.98
N HIS A 136 -3.31 14.19 15.84
CA HIS A 136 -3.05 15.63 15.75
C HIS A 136 -2.30 16.16 16.98
N GLN A 137 -2.74 15.79 18.19
CA GLN A 137 -2.07 16.20 19.42
C GLN A 137 -0.63 15.68 19.49
N PHE A 138 -0.39 14.42 19.09
CA PHE A 138 0.96 13.87 19.00
C PHE A 138 1.81 14.63 17.98
N MET A 139 1.25 15.00 16.82
CA MET A 139 1.94 15.80 15.81
C MET A 139 2.45 17.13 16.39
N VAL A 140 1.61 17.82 17.16
CA VAL A 140 1.96 19.09 17.83
C VAL A 140 3.00 18.89 18.93
N ASP A 141 2.74 18.00 19.89
CA ASP A 141 3.59 17.81 21.08
C ASP A 141 4.98 17.22 20.74
N SER A 142 5.06 16.50 19.63
CA SER A 142 6.29 15.89 19.14
C SER A 142 7.09 16.75 18.16
N GLU A 143 6.60 17.93 17.80
CA GLU A 143 7.18 18.77 16.74
C GLU A 143 7.39 17.96 15.45
N PHE A 144 6.39 17.14 15.09
CA PHE A 144 6.47 16.22 13.95
C PHE A 144 6.73 16.96 12.63
N GLU A 145 6.12 18.12 12.42
CA GLU A 145 6.38 18.94 11.23
C GLU A 145 7.87 19.27 11.07
N SER A 146 8.53 19.70 12.15
CA SER A 146 9.96 20.01 12.15
C SER A 146 10.79 18.79 11.79
N PHE A 147 10.46 17.62 12.36
CA PHE A 147 11.09 16.36 12.00
C PHE A 147 10.88 16.02 10.51
N PHE A 148 9.64 16.03 10.03
CA PHE A 148 9.30 15.70 8.65
C PHE A 148 10.04 16.61 7.66
N ARG A 149 10.05 17.93 7.90
CA ARG A 149 10.81 18.90 7.07
C ARG A 149 12.33 18.65 7.10
N SER A 150 12.88 18.25 8.25
CA SER A 150 14.31 17.91 8.37
C SER A 150 14.72 16.72 7.52
N GLN A 151 13.75 15.90 7.10
CA GLN A 151 13.95 14.68 6.30
C GLN A 151 13.73 14.92 4.79
N SER A 152 13.51 16.16 4.37
CA SER A 152 13.27 16.55 2.97
C SER A 152 14.29 15.98 1.98
N GLY A 153 15.60 16.02 2.28
CA GLY A 153 16.61 15.44 1.39
C GLY A 153 16.53 13.91 1.24
N PHE A 154 16.10 13.20 2.30
CA PHE A 154 15.85 11.76 2.25
C PHE A 154 14.64 11.45 1.36
N TYR A 155 13.54 12.20 1.54
CA TYR A 155 12.33 12.09 0.73
C TYR A 155 12.58 12.42 -0.74
N GLU A 156 13.31 13.50 -1.03
CA GLU A 156 13.68 13.88 -2.40
C GLU A 156 14.49 12.77 -3.08
N THR A 157 15.42 12.15 -2.37
CA THR A 157 16.20 11.02 -2.91
C THR A 157 15.31 9.83 -3.28
N ILE A 158 14.31 9.50 -2.46
CA ILE A 158 13.33 8.45 -2.77
C ILE A 158 12.57 8.80 -4.05
N LEU A 159 12.02 10.01 -4.12
CA LEU A 159 11.20 10.45 -5.26
C LEU A 159 12.00 10.49 -6.58
N LEU A 160 13.26 10.94 -6.53
CA LEU A 160 14.16 10.89 -7.68
C LEU A 160 14.48 9.44 -8.09
N THR A 161 14.63 8.54 -7.12
CA THR A 161 14.84 7.10 -7.40
C THR A 161 13.61 6.47 -8.05
N ILE A 162 12.39 6.82 -7.61
CA ILE A 162 11.14 6.40 -8.27
C ILE A 162 11.14 6.89 -9.72
N LYS A 163 11.37 8.19 -9.93
CA LYS A 163 11.40 8.79 -11.27
C LYS A 163 12.44 8.13 -12.19
N TYR A 164 13.59 7.75 -11.65
CA TYR A 164 14.64 7.06 -12.40
C TYR A 164 14.27 5.60 -12.69
N ASN A 165 13.85 4.84 -11.68
CA ASN A 165 13.54 3.42 -11.81
C ASN A 165 12.34 3.18 -12.72
N PHE A 166 11.35 4.07 -12.69
CA PHE A 166 10.08 3.96 -13.44
C PHE A 166 10.01 4.99 -14.58
N SER A 167 11.15 5.25 -15.24
CA SER A 167 11.22 6.28 -16.30
C SER A 167 10.36 5.98 -17.55
N ASP A 168 10.01 4.72 -17.76
CA ASP A 168 9.17 4.18 -18.83
C ASP A 168 7.77 3.76 -18.33
N PHE A 169 7.33 4.32 -17.21
CA PHE A 169 6.05 4.00 -16.61
C PHE A 169 4.89 4.59 -17.42
N GLU A 170 4.03 3.70 -17.94
CA GLU A 170 2.83 4.03 -18.73
C GLU A 170 1.64 3.17 -18.26
N GLU A 171 1.50 3.01 -16.94
CA GLU A 171 0.57 2.01 -16.37
C GLU A 171 -0.79 2.56 -15.97
N ARG A 172 -0.95 3.88 -15.83
CA ARG A 172 -2.26 4.50 -15.63
C ARG A 172 -3.06 4.45 -16.92
N SER A 173 -2.43 4.75 -18.04
CA SER A 173 -3.04 4.57 -19.37
C SER A 173 -3.41 3.11 -19.59
N ARG A 174 -2.47 2.17 -19.35
CA ARG A 174 -2.72 0.73 -19.50
C ARG A 174 -3.93 0.24 -18.71
N ILE A 175 -4.03 0.61 -17.43
CA ILE A 175 -5.15 0.15 -16.61
C ILE A 175 -6.47 0.80 -17.03
N ALA A 176 -6.47 2.09 -17.35
CA ALA A 176 -7.65 2.78 -17.85
C ALA A 176 -8.17 2.17 -19.16
N ASP A 177 -7.27 1.90 -20.10
CA ASP A 177 -7.57 1.24 -21.37
C ASP A 177 -8.15 -0.15 -21.14
N TYR A 178 -7.54 -0.93 -20.23
CA TYR A 178 -8.02 -2.27 -19.89
C TYR A 178 -9.43 -2.25 -19.29
N TYR A 179 -9.79 -1.25 -18.49
CA TYR A 179 -11.14 -1.14 -17.93
C TYR A 179 -12.14 -0.43 -18.87
N GLY A 180 -11.65 0.26 -19.90
CA GLY A 180 -12.45 1.09 -20.81
C GLY A 180 -12.95 2.39 -20.18
N TYR A 181 -12.43 2.80 -19.02
CA TYR A 181 -12.76 4.09 -18.39
C TYR A 181 -11.69 4.54 -17.37
N GLU A 182 -11.65 5.86 -17.14
CA GLU A 182 -10.74 6.52 -16.21
C GLU A 182 -11.41 6.91 -14.89
N LEU A 183 -10.58 7.03 -13.84
CA LEU A 183 -10.93 7.63 -12.56
C LEU A 183 -10.44 9.09 -12.52
N ASN A 184 -10.88 9.87 -11.52
CA ASN A 184 -10.58 11.30 -11.43
C ASN A 184 -9.08 11.59 -11.23
N SER A 185 -8.39 10.77 -10.44
CA SER A 185 -6.95 10.89 -10.21
C SER A 185 -6.36 9.56 -9.73
N TYR A 186 -5.03 9.46 -9.80
CA TYR A 186 -4.27 8.29 -9.40
C TYR A 186 -3.10 8.72 -8.53
N THR A 187 -3.01 8.18 -7.32
CA THR A 187 -1.96 8.50 -6.36
C THR A 187 -1.34 7.24 -5.80
N CYS A 188 -0.01 7.15 -5.82
CA CYS A 188 0.77 6.11 -5.17
C CYS A 188 1.48 6.67 -3.93
N ILE A 189 1.05 6.25 -2.76
CA ILE A 189 1.64 6.61 -1.47
C ILE A 189 2.79 5.65 -1.17
N LEU A 190 3.99 6.20 -1.01
CA LEU A 190 5.20 5.46 -0.68
C LEU A 190 5.23 5.19 0.84
N ASN A 191 4.86 3.97 1.23
CA ASN A 191 4.68 3.56 2.63
C ASN A 191 6.02 3.14 3.28
N ILE A 192 6.90 4.12 3.50
CA ILE A 192 8.32 3.90 3.86
C ILE A 192 8.49 2.99 5.07
N LEU A 193 7.73 3.22 6.13
CA LEU A 193 7.84 2.52 7.42
C LEU A 193 6.75 1.47 7.65
N GLY A 194 5.63 1.60 6.94
CA GLY A 194 4.49 0.70 7.08
C GLY A 194 4.68 -0.63 6.39
N ARG A 195 3.88 -1.60 6.80
CA ARG A 195 3.78 -2.93 6.24
C ARG A 195 2.43 -3.12 5.57
N GLY A 196 2.45 -3.74 4.40
CA GLY A 196 1.27 -3.98 3.59
C GLY A 196 1.20 -3.06 2.39
N ASN A 197 0.41 -3.50 1.41
CA ASN A 197 0.04 -2.75 0.24
C ASN A 197 -1.48 -2.71 0.18
N PHE A 198 -2.05 -1.60 -0.28
CA PHE A 198 -3.48 -1.38 -0.23
C PHE A 198 -3.95 -0.51 -1.39
N GLY A 199 -5.07 -0.88 -2.00
CA GLY A 199 -5.80 -0.11 -3.00
C GLY A 199 -7.12 0.40 -2.45
N VAL A 200 -7.34 1.72 -2.52
CA VAL A 200 -8.56 2.38 -2.02
C VAL A 200 -9.08 3.36 -3.05
N ARG A 201 -10.41 3.50 -3.09
CA ARG A 201 -11.11 4.49 -3.91
C ARG A 201 -11.86 5.46 -3.02
N ILE A 202 -11.58 6.75 -3.18
CA ILE A 202 -12.23 7.82 -2.39
C ILE A 202 -13.18 8.59 -3.29
N SER A 203 -14.40 8.87 -2.81
CA SER A 203 -15.38 9.67 -3.55
C SER A 203 -15.03 11.16 -3.51
N GLN A 204 -15.07 11.82 -4.67
CA GLN A 204 -14.81 13.26 -4.80
C GLN A 204 -15.73 13.86 -5.87
N ASN A 205 -16.66 14.73 -5.45
CA ASN A 205 -17.55 15.51 -6.34
C ASN A 205 -18.22 14.70 -7.47
N ASN A 206 -18.88 13.58 -7.13
CA ASN A 206 -19.52 12.63 -8.06
C ASN A 206 -18.57 11.85 -8.98
N ASN A 207 -17.25 11.99 -8.79
CA ASN A 207 -16.24 11.12 -9.37
C ASN A 207 -15.41 10.47 -8.24
N TYR A 208 -14.34 9.77 -8.57
CA TYR A 208 -13.58 9.02 -7.58
C TYR A 208 -12.07 9.07 -7.86
N ASP A 209 -11.30 9.24 -6.80
CA ASP A 209 -9.85 9.18 -6.81
C ASP A 209 -9.36 7.78 -6.45
N SER A 210 -8.33 7.31 -7.15
CA SER A 210 -7.63 6.07 -6.86
C SER A 210 -6.38 6.33 -6.03
N TYR A 211 -6.26 5.63 -4.92
CA TYR A 211 -5.07 5.65 -4.07
C TYR A 211 -4.54 4.24 -3.92
N ILE A 212 -3.24 4.07 -4.16
CA ILE A 212 -2.50 2.87 -3.75
C ILE A 212 -1.47 3.24 -2.71
N CYS A 213 -1.22 2.34 -1.78
CA CYS A 213 -0.22 2.47 -0.73
C CYS A 213 0.76 1.31 -0.90
N LEU A 214 2.03 1.58 -1.14
CA LEU A 214 3.04 0.55 -1.44
C LEU A 214 4.19 0.60 -0.44
N GLN A 215 4.43 -0.51 0.25
CA GLN A 215 5.65 -0.67 1.05
C GLN A 215 6.88 -0.91 0.15
N PRO A 216 8.11 -0.61 0.63
CA PRO A 216 9.32 -0.96 -0.08
C PRO A 216 9.42 -2.47 -0.34
N THR A 217 10.12 -2.85 -1.41
CA THR A 217 10.44 -4.26 -1.72
C THR A 217 11.79 -4.69 -1.17
N ASP A 218 12.75 -3.76 -1.08
CA ASP A 218 14.08 -4.04 -0.56
C ASP A 218 14.74 -2.78 0.05
N VAL A 219 15.96 -2.92 0.53
CA VAL A 219 16.84 -1.86 1.01
C VAL A 219 18.18 -1.94 0.29
N THR A 220 18.59 -0.84 -0.34
CA THR A 220 19.95 -0.68 -0.86
C THR A 220 20.71 0.31 0.00
N GLY A 221 21.75 -0.18 0.68
CA GLY A 221 22.49 0.59 1.68
C GLY A 221 21.61 0.95 2.89
N SER A 222 21.09 2.17 2.92
CA SER A 222 20.17 2.64 3.99
C SER A 222 18.91 3.32 3.44
N MET A 223 18.63 3.13 2.15
CA MET A 223 17.48 3.68 1.45
C MET A 223 16.46 2.58 1.12
N PRO A 224 15.16 2.82 1.32
CA PRO A 224 14.13 1.92 0.83
C PRO A 224 14.10 1.92 -0.70
N VAL A 225 13.80 0.77 -1.29
CA VAL A 225 13.72 0.58 -2.74
C VAL A 225 12.35 0.04 -3.12
N TRP A 226 11.75 0.68 -4.14
CA TRP A 226 10.69 0.10 -4.95
C TRP A 226 11.31 -0.32 -6.28
N GLU A 227 11.49 -1.62 -6.44
CA GLU A 227 12.20 -2.19 -7.59
C GLU A 227 11.39 -2.06 -8.88
N ASN A 228 12.03 -1.65 -9.98
CA ASN A 228 11.47 -1.85 -11.31
C ASN A 228 11.56 -3.35 -11.66
N SER A 229 10.48 -4.08 -11.37
CA SER A 229 10.39 -5.52 -11.62
C SER A 229 8.98 -5.92 -12.03
N SER A 230 8.81 -7.02 -12.76
CA SER A 230 7.48 -7.54 -13.14
C SER A 230 6.58 -7.74 -11.91
N ARG A 231 7.16 -8.13 -10.76
CA ARG A 231 6.45 -8.24 -9.48
C ARG A 231 5.90 -6.89 -8.99
N MET A 232 6.68 -5.82 -9.08
CA MET A 232 6.23 -4.49 -8.67
C MET A 232 5.13 -3.96 -9.59
N TYR A 233 5.28 -4.12 -10.91
CA TYR A 233 4.23 -3.75 -11.86
C TYR A 233 2.92 -4.51 -11.59
N ASN A 234 3.00 -5.82 -11.38
CA ASN A 234 1.84 -6.63 -11.03
C ASN A 234 1.19 -6.19 -9.71
N LEU A 235 1.99 -5.79 -8.71
CA LEU A 235 1.47 -5.21 -7.47
C LEU A 235 0.78 -3.87 -7.72
N ILE A 236 1.37 -2.97 -8.52
CA ILE A 236 0.75 -1.69 -8.88
C ILE A 236 -0.61 -1.91 -9.55
N TRP A 237 -0.68 -2.82 -10.54
CA TRP A 237 -1.95 -3.16 -11.20
C TRP A 237 -2.95 -3.77 -10.21
N HIS A 238 -2.50 -4.70 -9.35
CA HIS A 238 -3.34 -5.30 -8.31
C HIS A 238 -3.97 -4.24 -7.42
N GLU A 239 -3.18 -3.35 -6.83
CA GLU A 239 -3.70 -2.33 -5.91
C GLU A 239 -4.60 -1.32 -6.65
N LEU A 240 -4.25 -0.91 -7.87
CA LEU A 240 -5.08 0.00 -8.64
C LEU A 240 -6.43 -0.64 -9.01
N SER A 241 -6.43 -1.93 -9.37
CA SER A 241 -7.61 -2.69 -9.75
C SER A 241 -8.68 -2.76 -8.65
N HIS A 242 -8.31 -2.64 -7.36
CA HIS A 242 -9.31 -2.56 -6.28
C HIS A 242 -10.28 -1.37 -6.45
N ALA A 243 -9.81 -0.23 -6.98
CA ALA A 243 -10.66 0.94 -7.21
C ALA A 243 -11.72 0.72 -8.30
N TYR A 244 -11.48 -0.25 -9.19
CA TYR A 244 -12.38 -0.62 -10.28
C TYR A 244 -13.30 -1.77 -9.88
N ILE A 245 -12.72 -2.85 -9.34
CA ILE A 245 -13.42 -4.13 -9.13
C ILE A 245 -14.29 -4.11 -7.88
N ASN A 246 -13.79 -3.61 -6.75
CA ASN A 246 -14.54 -3.64 -5.49
C ASN A 246 -15.97 -3.07 -5.62
N PRO A 247 -16.18 -1.86 -6.19
CA PRO A 247 -17.52 -1.30 -6.34
C PRO A 247 -18.40 -2.09 -7.33
N LEU A 248 -17.82 -2.79 -8.30
CA LEU A 248 -18.58 -3.67 -9.20
C LEU A 248 -19.03 -4.93 -8.47
N VAL A 249 -18.14 -5.60 -7.74
CA VAL A 249 -18.51 -6.76 -6.91
C VAL A 249 -19.61 -6.38 -5.90
N ASP A 250 -19.50 -5.21 -5.26
CA ASP A 250 -20.51 -4.74 -4.31
C ASP A 250 -21.84 -4.38 -4.97
N LYS A 251 -21.81 -3.78 -6.17
CA LYS A 251 -23.02 -3.50 -6.97
C LYS A 251 -23.79 -4.77 -7.35
N TYR A 252 -23.08 -5.87 -7.61
CA TYR A 252 -23.64 -7.17 -8.00
C TYR A 252 -23.62 -8.19 -6.85
N ALA A 253 -23.64 -7.74 -5.59
CA ALA A 253 -23.54 -8.59 -4.41
C ALA A 253 -24.58 -9.74 -4.42
N ASP A 254 -25.82 -9.47 -4.84
CA ASP A 254 -26.87 -10.50 -4.94
C ASP A 254 -26.49 -11.66 -5.88
N ILE A 255 -25.83 -11.35 -7.02
CA ILE A 255 -25.37 -12.36 -7.98
C ILE A 255 -24.14 -13.08 -7.41
N VAL A 256 -23.20 -12.33 -6.85
CA VAL A 256 -21.99 -12.89 -6.21
C VAL A 256 -22.37 -13.91 -5.13
N ASP A 257 -23.38 -13.62 -4.32
CA ASP A 257 -23.84 -14.49 -3.23
C ASP A 257 -24.46 -15.81 -3.71
N THR A 258 -24.98 -15.87 -4.95
CA THR A 258 -25.45 -17.14 -5.53
C THR A 258 -24.34 -18.17 -5.68
N TYR A 259 -23.08 -17.73 -5.78
CA TYR A 259 -21.89 -18.57 -5.89
C TYR A 259 -21.19 -18.82 -4.55
N SER A 260 -21.78 -18.40 -3.41
CA SER A 260 -21.14 -18.51 -2.08
C SER A 260 -20.78 -19.94 -1.65
N TYR A 261 -21.42 -20.95 -2.25
CA TYR A 261 -21.06 -22.36 -2.06
C TYR A 261 -19.63 -22.69 -2.53
N LEU A 262 -19.06 -21.91 -3.46
CA LEU A 262 -17.68 -22.03 -3.90
C LEU A 262 -16.65 -21.58 -2.85
N TYR A 263 -17.08 -20.94 -1.76
CA TYR A 263 -16.15 -20.53 -0.72
C TYR A 263 -15.65 -21.68 0.14
N GLU A 264 -16.52 -22.64 0.50
CA GLU A 264 -16.18 -23.75 1.41
C GLU A 264 -14.90 -24.51 0.99
N PRO A 265 -14.73 -24.88 -0.30
CA PRO A 265 -13.54 -25.62 -0.77
C PRO A 265 -12.21 -24.87 -0.61
N ILE A 266 -12.25 -23.53 -0.56
CA ILE A 266 -11.06 -22.68 -0.46
C ILE A 266 -10.94 -21.96 0.89
N GLN A 267 -11.98 -22.03 1.74
CA GLN A 267 -12.15 -21.22 2.94
C GLN A 267 -10.93 -21.30 3.86
N SER A 268 -10.41 -22.50 4.13
CA SER A 268 -9.24 -22.65 5.02
C SER A 268 -8.01 -21.89 4.49
N SER A 269 -7.76 -21.94 3.18
CA SER A 269 -6.62 -21.23 2.56
C SER A 269 -6.87 -19.72 2.47
N MET A 270 -8.10 -19.31 2.20
CA MET A 270 -8.50 -17.90 2.12
C MET A 270 -8.45 -17.22 3.50
N SER A 271 -9.03 -17.84 4.53
CA SER A 271 -8.99 -17.35 5.91
C SER A 271 -7.56 -17.22 6.45
N ALA A 272 -6.65 -18.13 6.10
CA ALA A 272 -5.24 -18.03 6.47
C ALA A 272 -4.50 -16.84 5.82
N GLN A 273 -5.06 -16.33 4.72
CA GLN A 273 -4.59 -15.14 3.99
C GLN A 273 -5.43 -13.89 4.35
N ALA A 274 -6.20 -13.94 5.44
CA ALA A 274 -7.09 -12.90 5.94
C ALA A 274 -8.37 -12.63 5.11
N TYR A 275 -8.66 -13.45 4.10
CA TYR A 275 -9.90 -13.38 3.33
C TYR A 275 -10.97 -14.23 4.02
N GLN A 276 -11.80 -13.61 4.86
CA GLN A 276 -12.74 -14.33 5.74
C GLN A 276 -14.13 -14.57 5.14
N SER A 277 -14.43 -13.99 3.97
CA SER A 277 -15.74 -14.09 3.33
C SER A 277 -15.64 -14.40 1.83
N TRP A 278 -16.72 -14.92 1.27
CA TRP A 278 -16.84 -15.15 -0.17
C TRP A 278 -16.70 -13.86 -0.97
N ASN A 279 -17.37 -12.78 -0.56
CA ASN A 279 -17.29 -11.47 -1.23
C ASN A 279 -15.84 -10.96 -1.30
N THR A 280 -15.10 -11.03 -0.17
CA THR A 280 -13.67 -10.65 -0.15
C THR A 280 -12.85 -11.57 -1.04
N ALA A 281 -13.10 -12.88 -1.03
CA ALA A 281 -12.40 -13.82 -1.91
C ALA A 281 -12.66 -13.49 -3.40
N VAL A 282 -13.90 -13.18 -3.80
CA VAL A 282 -14.23 -12.82 -5.19
C VAL A 282 -13.52 -11.55 -5.64
N LYS A 283 -13.52 -10.49 -4.81
CA LYS A 283 -12.77 -9.25 -5.09
C LYS A 283 -11.30 -9.55 -5.40
N GLU A 284 -10.68 -10.35 -4.54
CA GLU A 284 -9.27 -10.75 -4.69
C GLU A 284 -9.01 -11.62 -5.92
N HIS A 285 -9.88 -12.60 -6.20
CA HIS A 285 -9.76 -13.43 -7.40
C HIS A 285 -9.79 -12.58 -8.68
N MET A 286 -10.74 -11.64 -8.76
CA MET A 286 -10.88 -10.77 -9.93
C MET A 286 -9.70 -9.81 -10.07
N VAL A 287 -9.26 -9.18 -8.98
CA VAL A 287 -8.10 -8.27 -9.00
C VAL A 287 -6.82 -9.02 -9.41
N ARG A 288 -6.62 -10.24 -8.91
CA ARG A 288 -5.50 -11.11 -9.29
C ARG A 288 -5.57 -11.56 -10.74
N ALA A 289 -6.77 -11.85 -11.25
CA ALA A 289 -6.96 -12.21 -12.66
C ALA A 289 -6.63 -11.03 -13.59
N VAL A 290 -7.19 -9.85 -13.32
CA VAL A 290 -6.91 -8.65 -14.13
C VAL A 290 -5.43 -8.26 -14.10
N SER A 291 -4.80 -8.24 -12.92
CA SER A 291 -3.36 -7.95 -12.82
C SER A 291 -2.48 -9.02 -13.50
N THR A 292 -2.96 -10.25 -13.66
CA THR A 292 -2.30 -11.29 -14.46
C THR A 292 -2.47 -11.04 -15.96
N ARG A 293 -3.66 -10.64 -16.44
CA ARG A 293 -3.87 -10.26 -17.84
C ARG A 293 -3.08 -9.02 -18.24
N LEU A 294 -3.01 -8.00 -17.38
CA LEU A 294 -2.14 -6.83 -17.58
C LEU A 294 -0.66 -7.22 -17.67
N ALA A 295 -0.24 -8.23 -16.90
CA ALA A 295 1.10 -8.79 -17.03
C ALA A 295 1.31 -9.52 -18.37
N ALA A 296 0.30 -10.24 -18.87
CA ALA A 296 0.36 -10.89 -20.18
C ALA A 296 0.48 -9.85 -21.30
N GLN A 297 -0.26 -8.74 -21.23
CA GLN A 297 -0.14 -7.63 -22.18
C GLN A 297 1.24 -6.97 -22.18
N LYS A 298 1.88 -6.84 -21.01
CA LYS A 298 3.20 -6.17 -20.89
C LYS A 298 4.38 -7.11 -21.16
N TYR A 299 4.31 -8.36 -20.72
CA TYR A 299 5.45 -9.28 -20.68
C TYR A 299 5.25 -10.58 -21.46
N GLY A 300 4.06 -10.81 -22.01
CA GLY A 300 3.67 -12.04 -22.71
C GLY A 300 3.06 -13.10 -21.79
N GLU A 301 2.28 -14.01 -22.39
CA GLU A 301 1.51 -15.06 -21.69
C GLU A 301 2.39 -15.96 -20.82
N ASP A 302 3.53 -16.43 -21.35
CA ASP A 302 4.43 -17.32 -20.60
C ASP A 302 5.01 -16.64 -19.35
N ALA A 303 5.39 -15.37 -19.48
CA ALA A 303 5.91 -14.59 -18.35
C ALA A 303 4.82 -14.32 -17.31
N ALA A 304 3.59 -14.05 -17.74
CA ALA A 304 2.44 -13.87 -16.86
C ALA A 304 2.11 -15.14 -16.09
N TYR A 305 2.09 -16.29 -16.79
CA TYR A 305 1.87 -17.59 -16.17
C TYR A 305 2.94 -17.90 -15.11
N LEU A 306 4.22 -17.80 -15.47
CA LEU A 306 5.34 -18.22 -14.62
C LEU A 306 5.51 -17.33 -13.39
N ASN A 307 5.35 -16.02 -13.54
CA ASN A 307 5.66 -15.04 -12.49
C ASN A 307 4.45 -14.62 -11.66
N HIS A 308 3.24 -14.73 -12.20
CA HIS A 308 2.01 -14.24 -11.56
C HIS A 308 0.99 -15.37 -11.35
N GLN A 309 0.38 -15.89 -12.42
CA GLN A 309 -0.73 -16.85 -12.31
C GLN A 309 -0.37 -18.08 -11.47
N ARG A 310 0.81 -18.68 -11.70
CA ARG A 310 1.26 -19.87 -10.96
C ARG A 310 1.33 -19.63 -9.46
N LYS A 311 1.72 -18.42 -9.03
CA LYS A 311 1.76 -18.04 -7.61
C LYS A 311 0.34 -17.92 -7.03
N GLU A 312 -0.60 -17.37 -7.80
CA GLU A 312 -2.00 -17.24 -7.37
C GLU A 312 -2.67 -18.61 -7.22
N ILE A 313 -2.47 -19.51 -8.18
CA ILE A 313 -2.90 -20.91 -8.06
C ILE A 313 -2.24 -21.56 -6.83
N GLY A 314 -0.94 -21.31 -6.62
CA GLY A 314 -0.22 -21.71 -5.42
C GLY A 314 -0.85 -21.16 -4.12
N GLY A 315 -1.46 -19.97 -4.15
CA GLY A 315 -2.26 -19.37 -3.06
C GLY A 315 -3.66 -19.97 -2.90
N ARG A 316 -4.02 -20.95 -3.73
CA ARG A 316 -5.34 -21.57 -3.85
C ARG A 316 -6.41 -20.61 -4.40
N PHE A 317 -6.03 -19.62 -5.21
CA PHE A 317 -6.96 -18.88 -6.05
C PHE A 317 -7.39 -19.73 -7.25
N ILE A 318 -8.02 -20.88 -6.98
CA ILE A 318 -8.27 -21.91 -8.00
C ILE A 318 -9.30 -21.49 -9.05
N TYR A 319 -10.16 -20.53 -8.75
CA TYR A 319 -11.17 -20.04 -9.70
C TYR A 319 -10.59 -19.02 -10.69
N ILE A 320 -9.30 -18.68 -10.56
CA ILE A 320 -8.64 -17.74 -11.46
C ILE A 320 -8.62 -18.25 -12.91
N PHE A 321 -8.68 -19.56 -13.16
CA PHE A 321 -8.69 -20.10 -14.52
C PHE A 321 -9.91 -19.65 -15.32
N ASN A 322 -11.12 -19.86 -14.79
CA ASN A 322 -12.36 -19.47 -15.44
C ASN A 322 -12.44 -17.95 -15.65
N ILE A 323 -11.95 -17.18 -14.66
CA ILE A 323 -11.94 -15.71 -14.77
C ILE A 323 -10.95 -15.28 -15.86
N LEU A 324 -9.76 -15.89 -15.95
CA LEU A 324 -8.79 -15.55 -16.98
C LEU A 324 -9.28 -15.88 -18.39
N GLU A 325 -9.93 -17.03 -18.58
CA GLU A 325 -10.54 -17.40 -19.86
C GLU A 325 -11.61 -16.37 -20.27
N GLU A 326 -12.47 -15.96 -19.34
CA GLU A 326 -13.49 -14.96 -19.59
C GLU A 326 -12.89 -13.57 -19.86
N LEU A 327 -11.80 -13.20 -19.19
CA LEU A 327 -11.08 -11.97 -19.46
C LEU A 327 -10.37 -11.98 -20.83
N GLU A 328 -9.91 -13.14 -21.32
CA GLU A 328 -9.40 -13.27 -22.68
C GLU A 328 -10.51 -13.08 -23.73
N GLU A 329 -11.75 -13.47 -23.44
CA GLU A 329 -12.89 -13.16 -24.29
C GLU A 329 -13.30 -11.69 -24.22
N TYR A 330 -13.24 -11.08 -23.03
CA TYR A 330 -13.42 -9.64 -22.84
C TYR A 330 -12.45 -8.83 -23.72
N GLU A 331 -11.16 -9.19 -23.71
CA GLU A 331 -10.10 -8.50 -24.45
C GLU A 331 -10.31 -8.49 -25.98
N LYS A 332 -11.18 -9.35 -26.51
CA LYS A 332 -11.52 -9.43 -27.94
C LYS A 332 -12.71 -8.55 -28.33
N GLN A 333 -13.38 -7.96 -27.35
CA GLN A 333 -14.62 -7.20 -27.54
C GLN A 333 -14.38 -5.69 -27.41
N ASP A 334 -15.19 -4.90 -28.12
CA ASP A 334 -15.20 -3.43 -28.03
C ASP A 334 -16.27 -2.98 -27.03
N VAL A 335 -16.06 -3.32 -25.75
CA VAL A 335 -16.98 -3.04 -24.64
C VAL A 335 -16.21 -2.60 -23.40
N ASP A 336 -16.78 -1.71 -22.59
CA ASP A 336 -16.19 -1.33 -21.32
C ASP A 336 -16.37 -2.44 -20.27
N PHE A 337 -15.48 -2.46 -19.27
CA PHE A 337 -15.45 -3.50 -18.24
C PHE A 337 -16.71 -3.50 -17.36
N ILE A 338 -17.36 -2.34 -17.14
CA ILE A 338 -18.60 -2.26 -16.35
C ILE A 338 -19.73 -3.00 -17.07
N SER A 339 -19.85 -2.77 -18.38
CA SER A 339 -20.83 -3.41 -19.25
C SER A 339 -20.59 -4.91 -19.36
N TYR A 340 -19.32 -5.36 -19.39
CA TYR A 340 -18.95 -6.77 -19.49
C TYR A 340 -18.93 -7.52 -18.15
N PHE A 341 -18.87 -6.81 -17.02
CA PHE A 341 -18.73 -7.41 -15.69
C PHE A 341 -19.72 -8.54 -15.35
N PRO A 342 -21.00 -8.50 -15.76
CA PRO A 342 -21.91 -9.62 -15.55
C PRO A 342 -21.45 -10.94 -16.19
N GLU A 343 -20.80 -10.90 -17.36
CA GLU A 343 -20.27 -12.10 -18.03
C GLU A 343 -19.04 -12.64 -17.27
N ILE A 344 -18.18 -11.74 -16.78
CA ILE A 344 -17.07 -12.10 -15.88
C ILE A 344 -17.57 -12.81 -14.63
N LEU A 345 -18.65 -12.32 -14.01
CA LEU A 345 -19.30 -13.00 -12.88
C LEU A 345 -19.88 -14.35 -13.28
N ASN A 346 -20.46 -14.45 -14.47
CA ASN A 346 -21.05 -15.69 -14.97
C ASN A 346 -19.99 -16.78 -15.20
N SER A 347 -18.70 -16.45 -15.31
CA SER A 347 -17.61 -17.44 -15.34
C SER A 347 -17.62 -18.41 -14.15
N PHE A 348 -18.14 -17.99 -12.97
CA PHE A 348 -18.32 -18.86 -11.81
C PHE A 348 -19.40 -19.93 -12.01
N ASN A 349 -20.36 -19.70 -12.91
CA ASN A 349 -21.39 -20.69 -13.24
C ASN A 349 -20.81 -21.92 -13.97
N ASN A 350 -19.62 -21.77 -14.56
CA ASN A 350 -18.92 -22.83 -15.27
C ASN A 350 -18.02 -23.67 -14.34
N ILE A 351 -18.18 -23.53 -13.02
CA ILE A 351 -17.40 -24.26 -12.03
C ILE A 351 -18.29 -25.29 -11.36
N ASP A 352 -18.16 -26.55 -11.76
CA ASP A 352 -18.80 -27.65 -11.06
C ASP A 352 -17.93 -28.07 -9.87
N THR A 353 -18.56 -28.59 -8.82
CA THR A 353 -17.89 -29.34 -7.75
C THR A 353 -16.92 -30.40 -8.26
N PHE A 354 -17.19 -31.02 -9.42
CA PHE A 354 -16.28 -31.98 -10.05
C PHE A 354 -14.98 -31.35 -10.58
N ASP A 355 -14.95 -30.04 -10.85
CA ASP A 355 -13.75 -29.34 -11.33
C ASP A 355 -12.79 -28.99 -10.17
N ILE A 356 -13.30 -28.97 -8.94
CA ILE A 356 -12.55 -28.54 -7.75
C ILE A 356 -11.41 -29.51 -7.40
N ASP A 357 -11.66 -30.82 -7.49
CA ASP A 357 -10.64 -31.83 -7.20
C ASP A 357 -9.45 -31.77 -8.18
N PRO A 358 -9.66 -31.75 -9.51
CA PRO A 358 -8.60 -31.47 -10.48
C PRO A 358 -7.83 -30.18 -10.20
N LEU A 359 -8.52 -29.09 -9.89
CA LEU A 359 -7.89 -27.81 -9.57
C LEU A 359 -6.98 -27.92 -8.32
N ASN A 360 -7.44 -28.60 -7.27
CA ASN A 360 -6.64 -28.84 -6.08
C ASN A 360 -5.41 -29.73 -6.33
N GLN A 361 -5.48 -30.66 -7.29
CA GLN A 361 -4.30 -31.42 -7.72
C GLN A 361 -3.26 -30.54 -8.40
N ILE A 362 -3.68 -29.54 -9.19
CA ILE A 362 -2.76 -28.56 -9.79
C ILE A 362 -2.06 -27.75 -8.68
N VAL A 363 -2.82 -27.27 -7.68
CA VAL A 363 -2.24 -26.57 -6.51
C VAL A 363 -1.19 -27.45 -5.82
N SER A 364 -1.50 -28.72 -5.61
CA SER A 364 -0.60 -29.68 -4.95
C SER A 364 0.71 -29.86 -5.73
N LYS A 365 0.63 -30.02 -7.06
CA LYS A 365 1.80 -30.11 -7.95
C LYS A 365 2.62 -28.82 -7.96
N ILE A 366 1.98 -27.65 -7.90
CA ILE A 366 2.68 -26.36 -7.85
C ILE A 366 3.43 -26.18 -6.53
N ARG A 367 2.82 -26.59 -5.41
CA ARG A 367 3.39 -26.52 -4.06
C ARG A 367 4.42 -27.61 -3.78
N GLU A 368 4.48 -28.68 -4.58
CA GLU A 368 5.43 -29.76 -4.42
C GLU A 368 6.88 -29.25 -4.61
N PRO A 369 7.74 -29.34 -3.58
CA PRO A 369 9.11 -28.89 -3.70
C PRO A 369 9.88 -29.80 -4.65
N LYS A 370 10.48 -29.23 -5.70
CA LYS A 370 11.37 -29.95 -6.60
C LYS A 370 12.75 -30.13 -5.96
N ILE A 371 12.84 -30.94 -4.90
CA ILE A 371 14.05 -31.12 -4.09
C ILE A 371 15.25 -31.51 -4.97
N ASN A 372 15.03 -32.39 -5.95
CA ASN A 372 16.08 -32.85 -6.87
C ASN A 372 16.54 -31.77 -7.89
N ALA A 373 15.79 -30.66 -8.02
CA ALA A 373 16.16 -29.52 -8.85
C ALA A 373 16.81 -28.39 -8.03
N ILE A 374 16.92 -28.54 -6.71
CA ILE A 374 17.68 -27.60 -5.88
C ILE A 374 19.16 -27.83 -6.17
N PRO A 375 19.91 -26.81 -6.64
CA PRO A 375 21.35 -26.94 -6.82
C PRO A 375 21.99 -27.37 -5.50
N LEU A 376 22.82 -28.42 -5.51
CA LEU A 376 23.63 -28.73 -4.33
C LEU A 376 24.61 -27.55 -4.15
N LEU A 377 24.78 -27.07 -2.91
CA LEU A 377 25.69 -25.95 -2.59
C LEU A 377 27.13 -26.14 -3.13
N ASN A 378 27.51 -27.38 -3.46
CA ASN A 378 28.82 -27.75 -3.99
C ASN A 378 28.76 -28.32 -5.42
N SER A 379 27.59 -28.41 -6.05
CA SER A 379 27.48 -28.74 -7.48
C SER A 379 27.52 -27.44 -8.28
N TYR A 380 28.67 -26.77 -8.29
CA TYR A 380 28.97 -25.89 -9.40
C TYR A 380 29.31 -26.82 -10.57
N PRO A 381 28.54 -26.82 -11.67
CA PRO A 381 29.02 -27.42 -12.89
C PRO A 381 30.39 -26.82 -13.22
N GLU A 382 31.34 -27.64 -13.66
CA GLU A 382 32.44 -27.13 -14.48
C GLU A 382 31.77 -26.55 -15.74
N TYR A 383 31.60 -25.23 -15.76
CA TYR A 383 31.06 -24.54 -16.92
C TYR A 383 32.20 -24.37 -17.92
N ASP A 384 32.10 -25.01 -19.08
CA ASP A 384 33.01 -24.76 -20.20
C ASP A 384 32.86 -23.31 -20.73
N GLU A 385 31.68 -22.71 -20.52
CA GLU A 385 31.36 -21.34 -20.94
C GLU A 385 30.47 -20.62 -19.90
N ILE A 386 30.84 -19.38 -19.57
CA ILE A 386 30.03 -18.47 -18.73
C ILE A 386 29.40 -17.43 -19.66
N ALA A 387 28.07 -17.43 -19.76
CA ALA A 387 27.32 -16.36 -20.41
C ALA A 387 27.03 -15.24 -19.40
N ILE A 388 27.62 -14.07 -19.61
CA ILE A 388 27.32 -12.86 -18.83
C ILE A 388 26.24 -12.08 -19.58
N VAL A 389 25.02 -12.06 -19.05
CA VAL A 389 23.92 -11.24 -19.58
C VAL A 389 23.90 -9.91 -18.84
N TYR A 390 23.94 -8.80 -19.57
CA TYR A 390 24.01 -7.43 -19.04
C TYR A 390 22.96 -6.55 -19.72
N PRO A 391 22.50 -5.46 -19.05
CA PRO A 391 21.50 -4.57 -19.61
C PRO A 391 22.03 -3.82 -20.85
N THR A 392 21.16 -3.68 -21.86
CA THR A 392 21.47 -3.27 -23.25
C THR A 392 21.76 -1.77 -23.44
N ASN A 393 21.86 -1.01 -22.36
CA ASN A 393 22.05 0.44 -22.36
C ASN A 393 23.54 0.88 -22.29
N ILE A 394 24.49 -0.07 -22.37
CA ILE A 394 25.93 0.23 -22.39
C ILE A 394 26.50 -0.08 -23.79
N PRO A 395 27.25 0.84 -24.42
CA PRO A 395 27.90 0.58 -25.70
C PRO A 395 28.82 -0.65 -25.64
N GLU A 396 28.63 -1.57 -26.57
CA GLU A 396 29.21 -2.93 -26.61
C GLU A 396 30.72 -2.98 -26.29
N LYS A 397 31.50 -2.01 -26.79
CA LYS A 397 32.97 -1.92 -26.59
C LYS A 397 33.40 -1.59 -25.16
N GLU A 398 32.65 -0.77 -24.44
CA GLU A 398 33.01 -0.39 -23.07
C GLU A 398 32.71 -1.53 -22.11
N LEU A 399 31.65 -2.28 -22.43
CA LEU A 399 31.23 -3.42 -21.66
C LEU A 399 32.15 -4.63 -21.83
N GLU A 400 32.57 -4.95 -23.07
CA GLU A 400 33.54 -6.01 -23.33
C GLU A 400 34.83 -5.81 -22.52
N LYS A 401 35.31 -4.56 -22.44
CA LYS A 401 36.49 -4.18 -21.64
C LYS A 401 36.30 -4.41 -20.14
N ASN A 402 35.11 -4.09 -19.61
CA ASN A 402 34.81 -4.25 -18.19
C ASN A 402 34.60 -5.71 -17.80
N CYS A 403 33.95 -6.52 -18.64
CA CYS A 403 33.83 -7.96 -18.47
C CYS A 403 35.19 -8.66 -18.46
N LEU A 404 36.06 -8.35 -19.44
CA LEU A 404 37.42 -8.90 -19.50
C LEU A 404 38.29 -8.49 -18.29
N LYS A 405 38.04 -7.32 -17.71
CA LYS A 405 38.73 -6.88 -16.50
C LYS A 405 38.26 -7.67 -15.27
N ALA A 406 36.95 -7.86 -15.12
CA ALA A 406 36.37 -8.62 -14.01
C ALA A 406 36.82 -10.08 -14.02
N LEU A 407 36.76 -10.74 -15.20
CA LEU A 407 37.20 -12.12 -15.40
C LEU A 407 38.69 -12.36 -15.13
N ARG A 408 39.54 -11.33 -15.27
CA ARG A 408 40.97 -11.43 -14.92
C ARG A 408 41.26 -11.28 -13.43
N THR A 409 40.29 -10.77 -12.65
CA THR A 409 40.43 -10.55 -11.21
C THR A 409 39.72 -11.59 -10.35
N SER A 410 38.70 -12.27 -10.89
CA SER A 410 38.12 -13.47 -10.32
C SER A 410 38.89 -14.67 -10.86
N GLY A 411 39.77 -15.25 -10.03
CA GLY A 411 40.63 -16.38 -10.40
C GLY A 411 39.88 -17.58 -10.95
#